data_AF-A0A368W455-F1
#
_entry.id   AF-A0A368W455-F1
#
_cell.length_a   1.000
_cell.length_b   1.000
_cell.length_c   1.000
_cell.angle_alpha   90.00
_cell.angle_beta   90.00
_cell.angle_gamma   90.00
#
_symmetry.space_group_name_H-M   'P 1'
#
loop_
_entity.id
_entity.type
_entity.pdbx_description
1 polymer ?
#
loop_
_entity_poly.entity_id
_entity_poly.type
_entity_poly.pdbx_seq_one_letter_code
_entity_poly.pdbx_strand_id
1 'polypeptide(L)'
;MTSHSPFILSDLPNYSTTFLQRIGKWTNVIDGQTAGFSTLSANIHDLLANGFFLKANIGEFALQKLNDAITRLKALQVQSGEESTNSFTNRNEEIDYLRSIIRLVGEPIIAGRMLELLEGTVQKPGANRHD
;
A
#
# COMPACT_ATOMS: atom_id res chain seq x y z
N MET A 1 -8.50 19.40 -21.55
CA MET A 1 -8.99 18.53 -20.46
C MET A 1 -7.81 18.17 -19.59
N THR A 2 -7.98 18.09 -18.27
CA THR A 2 -6.96 17.58 -17.34
C THR A 2 -7.56 16.39 -16.59
N SER A 3 -6.78 15.33 -16.37
CA SER A 3 -7.27 14.07 -15.82
C SER A 3 -6.21 13.43 -14.92
N HIS A 4 -6.67 12.80 -13.83
CA HIS A 4 -5.88 11.89 -13.00
C HIS A 4 -6.15 10.41 -13.33
N SER A 5 -6.74 10.13 -14.49
CA SER A 5 -6.98 8.77 -14.98
C SER A 5 -6.13 8.47 -16.22
N PRO A 6 -5.20 7.49 -16.17
CA PRO A 6 -4.37 7.10 -17.31
C PRO A 6 -5.12 6.24 -18.31
N PHE A 7 -6.26 5.66 -17.92
CA PHE A 7 -7.06 4.84 -18.83
C PHE A 7 -7.50 5.63 -20.07
N ILE A 8 -7.86 6.91 -19.88
CA ILE A 8 -8.21 7.81 -20.99
C ILE A 8 -7.02 8.06 -21.92
N LEU A 9 -5.77 7.93 -21.45
CA LEU A 9 -4.60 8.04 -22.32
C LEU A 9 -4.56 6.92 -23.36
N SER A 10 -5.14 5.74 -23.06
CA SER A 10 -5.18 4.63 -24.03
C SER A 10 -5.98 4.94 -25.29
N ASP A 11 -6.88 5.93 -25.23
CA ASP A 11 -7.70 6.36 -26.37
C ASP A 11 -7.12 7.58 -27.10
N LEU A 12 -6.02 8.14 -26.60
CA LEU A 12 -5.43 9.37 -27.13
C LEU A 12 -4.05 9.10 -27.75
N PRO A 13 -3.74 9.70 -28.91
CA PRO A 13 -2.38 9.67 -29.43
C PRO A 13 -1.45 10.53 -28.57
N ASN A 14 -0.18 10.14 -28.45
CA ASN A 14 0.76 10.75 -27.50
C ASN A 14 1.04 12.23 -27.80
N TYR A 15 1.04 12.65 -29.07
CA TYR A 15 1.16 14.06 -29.46
C TYR A 15 0.01 14.96 -29.01
N SER A 16 -1.10 14.39 -28.55
CA SER A 16 -2.23 15.13 -27.98
C SER A 16 -2.17 15.22 -26.45
N THR A 17 -1.10 14.73 -25.84
CA THR A 17 -0.95 14.62 -24.38
C THR A 17 0.23 15.43 -23.86
N THR A 18 0.11 15.92 -22.62
CA THR A 18 1.18 16.60 -21.90
C THR A 18 1.16 16.13 -20.46
N PHE A 19 2.31 15.72 -19.95
CA PHE A 19 2.48 15.20 -18.60
C PHE A 19 3.07 16.26 -17.69
N LEU A 20 2.55 16.33 -16.46
CA LEU A 20 3.04 17.22 -15.42
C LEU A 20 3.66 16.37 -14.31
N GLN A 21 4.97 16.54 -14.09
CA GLN A 21 5.70 15.81 -13.07
C GLN A 21 6.22 16.77 -12.01
N ARG A 22 5.87 16.53 -10.75
CA ARG A 22 6.37 17.34 -9.63
C ARG A 22 7.75 16.87 -9.19
N ILE A 23 8.72 17.79 -9.15
CA ILE A 23 10.08 17.56 -8.67
C ILE A 23 10.35 18.54 -7.52
N GLY A 24 10.06 18.10 -6.29
CA GLY A 24 10.13 18.94 -5.10
C GLY A 24 9.14 20.12 -5.16
N LYS A 25 9.67 21.34 -5.22
CA LYS A 25 8.87 22.58 -5.37
C LYS A 25 8.61 22.97 -6.83
N TRP A 26 9.23 22.28 -7.78
CA TRP A 26 9.13 22.58 -9.21
C TRP A 26 8.18 21.61 -9.91
N THR A 27 7.64 22.05 -11.05
CA THR A 27 6.85 21.20 -11.95
C THR A 27 7.58 21.11 -13.28
N ASN A 28 7.96 19.91 -13.66
CA ASN A 28 8.46 19.59 -14.98
C ASN A 28 7.29 19.32 -15.93
N VAL A 29 7.35 19.86 -17.14
CA VAL A 29 6.33 19.68 -18.19
C VAL A 29 6.96 18.83 -19.28
N ILE A 30 6.35 17.68 -19.57
CA ILE A 30 6.86 16.70 -20.52
C ILE A 30 5.83 16.57 -21.65
N ASP A 31 6.25 16.82 -22.89
CA ASP A 31 5.42 16.58 -24.07
C ASP A 31 5.23 15.07 -24.27
N GLY A 32 4.02 14.62 -24.63
CA GLY A 32 3.78 13.20 -24.81
C GLY A 32 4.61 12.55 -25.92
N GLN A 33 5.11 13.32 -26.89
CA GLN A 33 6.05 12.83 -27.90
C GLN A 33 7.46 12.61 -27.35
N THR A 34 7.84 13.34 -26.30
CA THR A 34 9.16 13.24 -25.65
C THR A 34 9.14 12.37 -24.39
N ALA A 35 7.95 11.95 -23.94
CA ALA A 35 7.76 11.11 -22.75
C ALA A 35 8.33 9.68 -22.90
N GLY A 36 8.66 9.24 -24.12
CA GLY A 36 9.33 7.96 -24.36
C GLY A 36 8.40 6.73 -24.40
N PHE A 37 7.09 6.93 -24.43
CA PHE A 37 6.10 5.87 -24.63
C PHE A 37 4.91 6.33 -25.49
N SER A 38 4.28 5.38 -26.18
CA SER A 38 3.05 5.61 -26.93
C SER A 38 1.84 5.39 -26.05
N THR A 39 0.78 6.18 -26.25
CA THR A 39 -0.42 6.15 -25.42
C THR A 39 -1.58 5.43 -26.10
N LEU A 40 -1.83 5.68 -27.39
CA LEU A 40 -2.93 5.09 -28.13
C LEU A 40 -2.83 3.55 -28.19
N SER A 41 -3.88 2.86 -27.74
CA SER A 41 -3.98 1.39 -27.65
C SER A 41 -2.84 0.72 -26.87
N ALA A 42 -2.12 1.47 -26.02
CA ALA A 42 -1.05 0.91 -25.20
C ALA A 42 -1.60 0.10 -24.02
N ASN A 43 -0.77 -0.79 -23.47
CA ASN A 43 -1.13 -1.59 -22.30
C ASN A 43 -1.44 -0.68 -21.10
N ILE A 44 -2.64 -0.83 -20.54
CA ILE A 44 -3.12 0.01 -19.43
C ILE A 44 -2.22 -0.09 -18.20
N HIS A 45 -1.61 -1.26 -17.95
CA HIS A 45 -0.66 -1.42 -16.84
C HIS A 45 0.60 -0.57 -17.04
N ASP A 46 1.12 -0.55 -18.27
CA ASP A 46 2.29 0.26 -18.60
C ASP A 46 1.95 1.76 -18.57
N LEU A 47 0.74 2.14 -18.99
CA LEU A 47 0.26 3.52 -18.89
C LEU A 47 0.04 3.96 -17.44
N LEU A 48 -0.43 3.09 -16.57
CA LEU A 48 -0.52 3.36 -15.13
C LEU A 48 0.86 3.58 -14.52
N ALA A 49 1.82 2.70 -14.83
CA ALA A 49 3.18 2.81 -14.35
C ALA A 49 3.87 4.09 -14.87
N ASN A 50 3.83 4.33 -16.17
CA ASN A 50 4.54 5.42 -16.83
C ASN A 50 3.80 6.77 -16.71
N GLY A 51 2.47 6.78 -16.87
CA GLY A 51 1.65 8.00 -16.87
C GLY A 51 1.43 8.61 -15.49
N PHE A 52 1.50 7.80 -14.41
CA PHE A 52 1.43 8.28 -13.03
C PHE A 52 2.76 8.16 -12.28
N PHE A 53 3.82 7.72 -12.96
CA PHE A 53 5.15 7.50 -12.37
C PHE A 53 5.09 6.65 -11.10
N LEU A 54 4.23 5.62 -11.12
CA LEU A 54 4.05 4.73 -9.98
C LEU A 54 5.33 3.92 -9.79
N LYS A 55 5.92 4.00 -8.59
CA LYS A 55 7.13 3.25 -8.24
C LYS A 55 6.86 1.75 -8.00
N ALA A 56 5.60 1.40 -7.76
CA ALA A 56 5.15 0.05 -7.49
C ALA A 56 3.72 -0.15 -8.00
N ASN A 57 3.26 -1.40 -8.06
CA ASN A 57 1.90 -1.76 -8.46
C ASN A 57 0.85 -1.43 -7.37
N ILE A 58 1.24 -0.68 -6.33
CA ILE A 58 0.41 -0.28 -5.19
C ILE A 58 0.48 1.24 -5.11
N GLY A 59 -0.68 1.88 -4.96
CA GLY A 59 -0.73 3.33 -4.75
C GLY A 59 0.00 3.73 -3.46
N GLU A 60 0.75 4.84 -3.51
CA GLU A 60 1.59 5.31 -2.39
C GLU A 60 0.82 5.40 -1.06
N PHE A 61 -0.42 5.91 -1.08
CA PHE A 61 -1.26 5.97 0.12
C PHE A 61 -1.57 4.59 0.71
N ALA A 62 -1.92 3.62 -0.14
CA ALA A 62 -2.20 2.26 0.31
C ALA A 62 -0.93 1.59 0.84
N LEU A 63 0.22 1.82 0.19
CA LEU A 63 1.52 1.33 0.66
C LEU A 63 1.88 1.90 2.05
N GLN A 64 1.63 3.20 2.28
CA GLN A 64 1.82 3.82 3.59
C GLN A 64 0.95 3.17 4.66
N LYS A 65 -0.35 2.99 4.39
CA LYS A 65 -1.26 2.31 5.32
C LYS A 65 -0.86 0.87 5.61
N LEU A 66 -0.37 0.16 4.61
CA LEU A 66 0.14 -1.20 4.77
C LEU A 66 1.38 -1.23 5.67
N ASN A 67 2.35 -0.34 5.42
CA ASN A 67 3.57 -0.24 6.20
C ASN A 67 3.29 0.16 7.66
N ASP A 68 2.34 1.08 7.89
CA ASP A 68 1.89 1.44 9.22
C ASP A 68 1.32 0.22 9.95
N ALA A 69 0.40 -0.52 9.31
CA ALA A 69 -0.19 -1.73 9.88
C ALA A 69 0.86 -2.81 10.21
N ILE A 70 1.82 -3.04 9.32
CA ILE A 70 2.94 -3.98 9.56
C ILE A 70 3.79 -3.52 10.76
N THR A 71 4.06 -2.22 10.87
CA THR A 71 4.85 -1.66 11.98
C THR A 71 4.15 -1.87 13.31
N ARG A 72 2.83 -1.65 13.35
CA ARG A 72 2.01 -1.90 14.54
C ARG A 72 1.92 -3.38 14.91
N LEU A 73 1.75 -4.27 13.91
CA LEU A 73 1.80 -5.73 14.11
C LEU A 73 3.12 -6.16 14.78
N LYS A 74 4.26 -5.63 14.31
CA LYS A 74 5.57 -5.92 14.90
C LYS A 74 5.69 -5.37 16.32
N ALA A 75 5.18 -4.16 16.58
CA ALA A 75 5.18 -3.59 17.93
C ALA A 75 4.37 -4.45 18.92
N LEU A 76 3.24 -5.01 18.49
CA LEU A 76 2.43 -5.94 19.31
C LEU A 76 3.18 -7.24 19.63
N GLN A 77 4.06 -7.72 18.74
CA GLN A 77 4.91 -8.88 19.03
C GLN A 77 5.94 -8.59 20.13
N VAL A 78 6.58 -7.42 20.09
CA VAL A 78 7.61 -7.04 21.08
C VAL A 78 7.00 -6.88 22.48
N GLN A 79 5.82 -6.26 22.59
CA GLN A 79 5.13 -6.05 23.89
C GLN A 79 4.64 -7.34 24.55
N SER A 80 4.67 -8.48 23.86
CA SER A 80 4.35 -9.78 24.47
C SER A 80 5.48 -10.33 25.37
N GLY A 81 6.66 -9.71 25.37
CA GLY A 81 7.82 -10.11 26.18
C GLY A 81 8.04 -9.34 27.48
N GLU A 82 7.43 -8.17 27.66
CA GLU A 82 7.62 -7.32 28.85
C GLU A 82 6.26 -7.00 29.50
N GLU A 83 6.06 -7.50 30.72
CA GLU A 83 4.81 -7.36 31.46
C GLU A 83 4.51 -5.88 31.77
N SER A 84 3.47 -5.34 31.15
CA SER A 84 2.86 -4.06 31.53
C SER A 84 1.35 -4.24 31.68
N THR A 85 0.95 -4.38 32.94
CA THR A 85 -0.36 -4.81 33.46
C THR A 85 -1.54 -3.85 33.20
N ASN A 86 -1.37 -2.77 32.42
CA ASN A 86 -2.36 -1.68 32.33
C ASN A 86 -3.05 -1.48 30.95
N SER A 87 -2.88 -2.35 29.94
CA SER A 87 -3.30 -2.05 28.55
C SER A 87 -4.01 -3.19 27.79
N PHE A 88 -4.74 -4.07 28.48
CA PHE A 88 -5.38 -5.23 27.80
C PHE A 88 -6.50 -4.79 26.83
N THR A 89 -7.27 -3.75 27.18
CA THR A 89 -8.37 -3.21 26.34
C THR A 89 -7.84 -2.59 25.06
N ASN A 90 -6.81 -1.72 25.15
CA ASN A 90 -6.20 -1.08 23.98
C ASN A 90 -5.55 -2.11 23.04
N ARG A 91 -5.02 -3.22 23.57
CA ARG A 91 -4.42 -4.28 22.76
C ARG A 91 -5.46 -5.03 21.92
N ASN A 92 -6.61 -5.35 22.49
CA ASN A 92 -7.68 -6.03 21.75
C ASN A 92 -8.30 -5.11 20.69
N GLU A 93 -8.51 -3.83 21.01
CA GLU A 93 -8.96 -2.83 20.04
C GLU A 93 -7.98 -2.68 18.86
N GLU A 94 -6.66 -2.68 19.14
CA GLU A 94 -5.64 -2.62 18.09
C GLU A 94 -5.63 -3.90 17.23
N ILE A 95 -5.81 -5.07 17.82
CA ILE A 95 -5.92 -6.34 17.10
C ILE A 95 -7.15 -6.32 16.17
N ASP A 96 -8.29 -5.86 16.66
CA ASP A 96 -9.52 -5.75 15.87
C ASP A 96 -9.37 -4.73 14.73
N TYR A 97 -8.74 -3.59 15.01
CA TYR A 97 -8.39 -2.59 14.00
C TYR A 97 -7.49 -3.20 12.92
N LEU A 98 -6.41 -3.88 13.29
CA LEU A 98 -5.48 -4.50 12.34
C LEU A 98 -6.18 -5.59 11.53
N ARG A 99 -7.04 -6.39 12.15
CA ARG A 99 -7.86 -7.40 11.45
C ARG A 99 -8.78 -6.77 10.42
N SER A 100 -9.37 -5.60 10.72
CA SER A 100 -10.19 -4.85 9.77
C SER A 100 -9.35 -4.38 8.57
N ILE A 101 -8.14 -3.86 8.80
CA ILE A 101 -7.24 -3.43 7.72
C ILE A 101 -6.82 -4.61 6.85
N ILE A 102 -6.43 -5.75 7.44
CA ILE A 102 -6.04 -6.95 6.70
C ILE A 102 -7.16 -7.45 5.78
N ARG A 103 -8.43 -7.37 6.23
CA ARG A 103 -9.60 -7.74 5.41
C ARG A 103 -9.83 -6.81 4.22
N LEU A 104 -9.34 -5.57 4.28
CA LEU A 104 -9.43 -4.61 3.17
C LEU A 104 -8.30 -4.77 2.15
N VAL A 105 -7.24 -5.52 2.47
CA VAL A 105 -6.13 -5.78 1.55
C VAL A 105 -6.61 -6.70 0.44
N GLY A 106 -6.61 -6.20 -0.80
CA GLY A 106 -7.09 -6.94 -1.97
C GLY A 106 -6.10 -7.98 -2.53
N GLU A 107 -4.85 -7.98 -2.08
CA GLU A 107 -3.85 -8.97 -2.52
C GLU A 107 -3.78 -10.11 -1.49
N PRO A 108 -4.16 -11.34 -1.88
CA PRO A 108 -4.36 -12.45 -0.95
C PRO A 108 -3.07 -12.93 -0.27
N ILE A 109 -1.91 -12.84 -0.94
CA ILE A 109 -0.63 -13.31 -0.38
C ILE A 109 -0.18 -12.38 0.77
N ILE A 110 -0.28 -11.07 0.58
CA ILE A 110 0.01 -10.02 1.56
C ILE A 110 -0.98 -10.14 2.73
N ALA A 111 -2.28 -10.24 2.44
CA ALA A 111 -3.31 -10.38 3.46
C ALA A 111 -3.08 -11.65 4.31
N GLY A 112 -2.81 -12.79 3.65
CA GLY A 112 -2.49 -14.06 4.31
C GLY A 112 -1.28 -13.93 5.22
N ARG A 113 -0.19 -13.34 4.73
CA ARG A 113 1.03 -13.15 5.53
C ARG A 113 0.80 -12.25 6.75
N MET A 114 0.01 -11.18 6.61
CA MET A 114 -0.32 -10.31 7.74
C MET A 114 -1.22 -11.01 8.77
N LEU A 115 -2.13 -11.86 8.31
CA LEU A 115 -3.00 -12.65 9.17
C LEU A 115 -2.20 -13.67 9.98
N GLU A 116 -1.27 -14.39 9.35
CA GLU A 116 -0.33 -15.30 10.04
C GLU A 116 0.44 -14.57 11.15
N LEU A 117 0.96 -13.37 10.84
CA LEU A 117 1.69 -12.55 11.80
C LEU A 117 0.81 -12.14 12.99
N LEU A 118 -0.46 -11.76 12.72
CA LEU A 118 -1.43 -11.40 13.75
C LEU A 118 -1.79 -12.62 14.61
N GLU A 119 -2.14 -13.76 14.03
CA GLU A 119 -2.52 -14.98 14.76
C GLU A 119 -1.36 -15.52 15.62
N GLY A 120 -0.12 -15.45 15.10
CA GLY A 120 1.08 -15.76 15.87
C GLY A 120 1.30 -14.84 17.09
N THR A 121 0.73 -13.63 17.10
CA THR A 121 0.74 -12.74 18.30
C THR A 121 -0.35 -13.11 19.29
N VAL A 122 -1.48 -13.64 18.81
CA VAL A 122 -2.66 -14.00 19.61
C VAL A 122 -2.49 -15.37 20.27
N GLN A 123 -1.70 -16.29 19.69
CA GLN A 123 -1.42 -17.61 20.26
C GLN A 123 -0.25 -17.63 21.26
N LYS A 124 0.60 -16.59 21.30
CA LYS A 124 1.71 -16.48 22.25
C LYS A 124 1.39 -16.05 23.71
N PRO A 125 0.17 -15.66 24.16
CA PRO A 125 -0.04 -15.25 25.54
C PRO A 125 -0.25 -16.41 26.53
N GLY A 126 0.16 -17.64 26.21
CA GLY A 126 -0.05 -18.77 27.12
C GLY A 126 0.56 -20.08 26.67
N ALA A 127 1.88 -20.13 26.44
CA ALA A 127 2.58 -21.41 26.54
C ALA A 127 2.51 -21.87 28.01
N ASN A 128 1.43 -22.58 28.32
CA ASN A 128 1.15 -23.18 29.61
C ASN A 128 2.37 -24.01 30.07
N ARG A 129 2.81 -23.72 31.29
CA ARG A 129 3.47 -24.68 32.18
C ARG A 129 2.51 -25.88 32.40
N HIS A 130 3.08 -27.01 32.83
CA HIS A 130 2.48 -28.33 33.10
C HIS A 130 2.55 -29.26 31.87
N ASP A 131 3.36 -30.31 31.81
CA ASP A 131 4.05 -31.12 32.83
C ASP A 131 5.47 -31.54 32.40
#